data_AF-A0A3D3FV83-F1
#
_entry.id   AF-A0A3D3FV83-F1
#
_cell.length_a   1.000
_cell.length_b   1.000
_cell.length_c   1.000
_cell.angle_alpha   90.00
_cell.angle_beta   90.00
_cell.angle_gamma   90.00
#
_symmetry.space_group_name_H-M   'P 1'
#
loop_
_entity.id
_entity.type
_entity.pdbx_description
1 polymer ?
#
loop_
_entity_poly.entity_id
_entity_poly.type
_entity_poly.pdbx_seq_one_letter_code
_entity_poly.pdbx_strand_id
1 'polypeptide(L)'
;MKKSKKEKDVQLTFNKKNYILMVAGLILMGLGYVLMIGGGSTDPNVFSEEIFSFRRITLAPILILLGIVVEIFAILLNFDKKEE
;
A
#
# COMPACT_ATOMS: atom_id res chain seq x y z
N MET A 1 -41.50 2.68 27.95
CA MET A 1 -40.06 2.43 28.19
C MET A 1 -39.29 2.57 26.87
N LYS A 2 -38.70 3.73 26.57
CA LYS A 2 -37.88 3.95 25.37
C LYS A 2 -36.51 3.31 25.60
N LYS A 3 -36.24 2.14 25.00
CA LYS A 3 -34.87 1.59 24.94
C LYS A 3 -34.03 2.53 24.07
N SER A 4 -33.10 3.27 24.68
CA SER A 4 -32.11 4.00 23.90
C SER A 4 -31.21 2.97 23.20
N LYS A 5 -31.12 3.11 21.88
CA LYS A 5 -30.23 2.34 21.04
C LYS A 5 -28.83 2.85 21.36
N LYS A 6 -28.07 2.14 22.19
CA LYS A 6 -26.63 2.37 22.35
C LYS A 6 -26.00 2.16 20.97
N GLU A 7 -25.73 3.25 20.27
CA GLU A 7 -24.85 3.22 19.11
C GLU A 7 -23.53 2.64 19.60
N LYS A 8 -23.08 1.55 18.97
CA LYS A 8 -21.78 0.97 19.26
C LYS A 8 -20.77 2.00 18.75
N ASP A 9 -20.18 2.72 19.68
CA ASP A 9 -19.08 3.63 19.39
C ASP A 9 -17.96 2.79 18.75
N VAL A 10 -17.75 2.98 17.44
CA VAL A 10 -16.73 2.24 16.70
C VAL A 10 -15.39 2.85 17.12
N GLN A 11 -14.76 2.24 18.13
CA GLN A 11 -13.41 2.61 18.52
C GLN A 11 -12.46 2.18 17.41
N LEU A 12 -12.04 3.15 16.58
CA LEU A 12 -11.00 2.96 15.58
C LEU A 12 -9.65 2.89 16.29
N THR A 13 -8.85 1.87 15.98
CA THR A 13 -7.51 1.68 16.57
C THR A 13 -6.55 2.81 16.19
N PHE A 14 -6.74 3.39 15.01
CA PHE A 14 -5.88 4.44 14.48
C PHE A 14 -6.65 5.73 14.18
N ASN A 15 -5.94 6.86 14.10
CA ASN A 15 -6.51 8.12 13.68
C ASN A 15 -6.78 8.12 12.16
N LYS A 16 -7.71 8.98 11.70
CA LYS A 16 -7.99 9.22 10.29
C LYS A 16 -6.73 9.46 9.46
N LYS A 17 -5.73 10.18 10.00
CA LYS A 17 -4.46 10.45 9.31
C LYS A 17 -3.67 9.17 9.00
N ASN A 18 -3.57 8.24 9.95
CA ASN A 18 -2.93 6.95 9.75
C ASN A 18 -3.62 6.15 8.64
N TYR A 19 -4.96 6.11 8.66
CA TYR A 19 -5.73 5.44 7.61
C TYR A 19 -5.48 6.04 6.22
N ILE A 20 -5.35 7.37 6.10
CA ILE A 20 -5.01 8.02 4.84
C ILE A 20 -3.62 7.58 4.36
N LEU A 21 -2.63 7.52 5.27
CA LEU A 21 -1.27 7.08 4.92
C LEU A 21 -1.21 5.60 4.54
N MET A 22 -1.97 4.72 5.21
CA MET A 22 -2.08 3.32 4.82
C MET A 22 -2.69 3.20 3.41
N VAL A 23 -3.78 3.90 3.11
CA VAL A 23 -4.35 3.86 1.74
C VAL A 23 -3.33 4.36 0.70
N ALA A 24 -2.54 5.38 1.01
CA ALA A 24 -1.48 5.87 0.13
C ALA A 24 -0.36 4.81 -0.07
N GLY A 25 0.05 4.12 1.00
CA GLY A 25 1.03 3.02 0.95
C GLY A 25 0.56 1.88 0.05
N LEU A 26 -0.68 1.43 0.24
CA LEU A 26 -1.31 0.41 -0.62
C LEU A 26 -1.38 0.82 -2.09
N ILE A 27 -1.73 2.07 -2.40
CA ILE A 27 -1.75 2.56 -3.78
C ILE A 27 -0.34 2.53 -4.38
N LEU A 28 0.68 2.94 -3.62
CA LEU A 28 2.07 2.94 -4.08
C LEU A 28 2.56 1.52 -4.38
N MET A 29 2.27 0.56 -3.50
CA MET A 29 2.56 -0.86 -3.73
C MET A 29 1.81 -1.39 -4.94
N GLY A 30 0.52 -1.07 -5.06
CA GLY A 30 -0.33 -1.45 -6.19
C GLY A 30 0.25 -0.97 -7.52
N LEU A 31 0.70 0.28 -7.59
CA LEU A 31 1.40 0.81 -8.78
C LEU A 31 2.67 0.04 -9.08
N GLY A 32 3.46 -0.30 -8.07
CA GLY A 32 4.65 -1.15 -8.23
C GLY A 32 4.32 -2.51 -8.87
N TYR A 33 3.30 -3.20 -8.37
CA TYR A 33 2.84 -4.47 -8.97
C TYR A 33 2.27 -4.29 -10.38
N VAL A 34 1.53 -3.21 -10.65
CA VAL A 34 0.99 -2.93 -11.99
C VAL A 34 2.13 -2.74 -13.01
N LEU A 35 3.24 -2.10 -12.62
CA LEU A 35 4.40 -1.92 -13.49
C LEU A 35 5.09 -3.24 -13.86
N MET A 36 4.92 -4.29 -13.05
CA MET A 36 5.45 -5.63 -13.33
C MET A 36 4.63 -6.41 -14.36
N ILE A 37 3.40 -5.97 -14.68
CA ILE A 37 2.52 -6.68 -15.62
C ILE A 37 3.14 -6.72 -17.03
N GLY A 38 3.06 -7.91 -17.65
CA GLY A 38 3.37 -8.14 -19.06
C GLY A 38 4.78 -8.70 -19.34
N GLY A 39 5.23 -8.60 -20.60
CA GLY A 39 6.56 -8.95 -21.12
C GLY A 39 6.99 -10.41 -20.93
N GLY A 40 6.08 -11.29 -20.57
CA GLY A 40 6.24 -12.72 -20.85
C GLY A 40 6.22 -12.97 -22.36
N SER A 41 6.90 -14.02 -22.79
CA SER A 41 6.87 -14.44 -24.20
C SER A 41 5.50 -15.06 -24.56
N THR A 42 5.05 -14.84 -25.79
CA THR A 42 3.86 -15.51 -26.35
C THR A 42 4.17 -16.95 -26.78
N ASP A 43 5.44 -17.29 -27.03
CA ASP A 43 5.90 -18.64 -27.31
C ASP A 43 6.78 -19.15 -26.15
N PRO A 44 6.40 -20.24 -25.47
CA PRO A 44 7.15 -20.78 -24.32
C PRO A 44 8.56 -21.25 -24.67
N ASN A 45 8.90 -21.43 -25.94
CA ASN A 45 10.24 -21.82 -26.40
C ASN A 45 11.16 -20.63 -26.66
N VAL A 46 10.62 -19.40 -26.61
CA VAL A 46 11.36 -18.16 -26.85
C VAL A 46 11.43 -17.36 -25.57
N PHE A 47 12.64 -16.97 -25.17
CA PHE A 47 12.82 -16.10 -24.00
C PHE A 47 12.53 -14.64 -24.37
N SER A 48 11.75 -13.94 -23.54
CA SER A 48 11.44 -12.51 -23.73
C SER A 48 12.38 -11.64 -22.89
N GLU A 49 13.23 -10.85 -23.54
CA GLU A 49 14.13 -9.90 -22.87
C GLU A 49 13.37 -8.74 -22.19
N GLU A 50 12.10 -8.49 -22.53
CA GLU A 50 11.29 -7.43 -21.91
C GLU A 50 11.05 -7.66 -20.41
N ILE A 51 11.20 -8.90 -19.95
CA ILE A 51 11.18 -9.25 -18.52
C ILE A 51 12.31 -8.51 -17.79
N PHE A 52 13.47 -8.32 -18.44
CA PHE A 52 14.63 -7.62 -17.89
C PHE A 52 14.57 -6.09 -18.06
N SER A 53 13.41 -5.53 -18.40
CA SER A 53 13.28 -4.08 -18.46
C SER A 53 13.58 -3.41 -17.11
N PHE A 54 14.32 -2.29 -17.15
CA PHE A 54 14.65 -1.48 -15.98
C PHE A 54 13.42 -1.14 -15.12
N ARG A 55 12.28 -0.88 -15.79
CA ARG A 55 10.99 -0.61 -15.13
C ARG A 55 10.56 -1.73 -14.18
N ARG A 56 10.84 -2.98 -14.51
CA ARG A 56 10.36 -4.15 -13.75
C ARG A 56 11.36 -4.66 -12.73
N ILE A 57 12.64 -4.58 -13.04
CA ILE A 57 13.69 -5.06 -12.14
C ILE A 57 14.06 -4.02 -11.09
N THR A 58 13.95 -2.74 -11.43
CA THR A 58 14.41 -1.67 -10.55
C THR A 58 13.25 -0.81 -10.09
N LEU A 59 12.53 -0.17 -11.01
CA LEU A 59 11.53 0.84 -10.65
C LEU A 59 10.36 0.23 -9.86
N ALA A 60 9.82 -0.89 -10.32
CA ALA A 60 8.69 -1.56 -9.67
C ALA A 60 9.03 -2.06 -8.26
N PRO A 61 10.13 -2.80 -8.01
CA PRO A 61 10.51 -3.21 -6.66
C PRO A 61 10.77 -2.03 -5.72
N ILE A 62 11.39 -0.95 -6.20
CA ILE A 62 11.61 0.26 -5.39
C ILE A 62 10.27 0.86 -4.96
N LEU A 63 9.28 0.95 -5.85
CA LEU A 63 7.95 1.46 -5.51
C LEU A 63 7.24 0.57 -4.47
N ILE A 64 7.36 -0.74 -4.59
CA ILE A 64 6.80 -1.67 -3.58
C ILE A 64 7.47 -1.45 -2.23
N LEU A 65 8.80 -1.36 -2.19
CA LEU A 65 9.56 -1.12 -0.95
C LEU A 65 9.20 0.23 -0.31
N LEU A 66 9.07 1.29 -1.11
CA LEU A 66 8.62 2.59 -0.61
C LEU A 66 7.21 2.49 -0.01
N GLY A 67 6.32 1.71 -0.60
CA GLY A 67 4.96 1.51 -0.11
C GLY A 67 4.98 0.78 1.24
N ILE A 68 5.80 -0.26 1.38
CA ILE A 68 6.02 -0.95 2.65
C ILE A 68 6.56 0.01 3.73
N VAL A 69 7.51 0.87 3.37
CA VAL A 69 8.04 1.88 4.28
C VAL A 69 6.93 2.84 4.73
N VAL A 70 6.09 3.32 3.81
CA VAL A 70 4.94 4.17 4.13
C VAL A 70 3.97 3.46 5.08
N GLU A 71 3.67 2.18 4.87
CA GLU A 71 2.82 1.40 5.78
C GLU A 71 3.42 1.28 7.18
N ILE A 72 4.72 1.00 7.27
CA ILE A 72 5.44 0.95 8.55
C ILE A 72 5.30 2.28 9.27
N PHE A 73 5.53 3.41 8.59
CA PHE A 73 5.33 4.73 9.18
C PHE A 73 3.86 5.00 9.55
N ALA A 74 2.91 4.59 8.71
CA ALA A 74 1.49 4.79 8.95
C ALA A 74 1.00 4.03 10.20
N ILE A 75 1.57 2.86 10.48
CA ILE A 75 1.22 2.05 11.64
C ILE A 75 1.97 2.50 12.90
N LEU A 76 3.27 2.79 12.80
CA LEU A 76 4.10 3.12 13.96
C LEU A 76 3.93 4.56 14.43
N LEU A 77 3.61 5.49 13.52
CA LEU A 77 3.50 6.91 13.85
C LEU A 77 2.15 7.21 14.48
N ASN A 78 2.13 7.31 15.81
CA ASN A 78 0.97 7.78 16.54
C ASN A 78 0.84 9.30 16.42
N PHE A 79 0.03 9.78 15.46
CA PHE A 79 -0.29 11.20 15.28
C PHE A 79 -1.18 11.80 16.40
N ASP A 80 -1.38 11.04 17.47
CA ASP A 80 -2.26 11.38 18.59
C ASP A 80 -1.59 12.29 19.62
N LYS A 81 -0.26 12.47 19.53
CA LYS A 81 0.41 13.52 20.30
C LYS A 81 0.12 14.87 19.64
N LYS A 82 -0.92 15.55 20.12
CA LYS A 82 -0.85 17.01 20.20
C LYS A 82 0.42 17.31 20.99
N GLU A 83 1.30 18.13 20.42
CA GLU A 83 2.30 18.83 21.21
C GLU A 83 1.55 19.54 22.34
N GLU A 84 1.78 19.07 23.56
CA GLU A 84 1.46 19.77 24.79
C GLU A 84 2.76 20.39 25.30
#